data_AF-A0A3A6RX79-F1
#
_entry.id   AF-A0A3A6RX79-F1
#
_cell.length_a   1.000
_cell.length_b   1.000
_cell.length_c   1.000
_cell.angle_alpha   90.00
_cell.angle_beta   90.00
_cell.angle_gamma   90.00
#
_symmetry.space_group_name_H-M   'P 1'
#
loop_
_entity.id
_entity.type
_entity.pdbx_description
1 polymer ?
#
loop_
_entity_poly.entity_id
_entity_poly.type
_entity_poly.pdbx_seq_one_letter_code
_entity_poly.pdbx_strand_id
1 'polypeptide(L)' 'MQEQIKQTQKMLEQQQQQLAAAQSSKAPEQEKAAQVMAIQQQISGTMAQLGAQQASLMELMKGSVNTTA' A
#
# COMPACT_ATOMS: atom_id res chain seq x y z
N MET A 1 -12.66 4.39 -8.68
CA MET A 1 -12.00 3.10 -8.37
C MET A 1 -10.52 3.13 -8.75
N GLN A 2 -10.15 3.34 -10.02
CA GLN A 2 -8.75 3.51 -10.43
C GLN A 2 -8.01 4.65 -9.69
N GLU A 3 -8.69 5.77 -9.42
CA GLU A 3 -8.09 6.88 -8.65
C GLU A 3 -7.78 6.49 -7.20
N GLN A 4 -8.63 5.70 -6.56
CA GLN A 4 -8.37 5.17 -5.21
C GLN A 4 -7.15 4.24 -5.21
N ILE A 5 -7.03 3.37 -6.23
CA ILE A 5 -5.84 2.51 -6.41
C ILE A 5 -4.58 3.36 -6.61
N LYS A 6 -4.64 4.45 -7.38
CA LYS A 6 -3.51 5.39 -7.53
C LYS A 6 -3.14 6.06 -6.21
N GLN A 7 -4.12 6.50 -5.43
CA GLN A 7 -3.86 7.09 -4.12
C GLN A 7 -3.23 6.09 -3.16
N THR A 8 -3.73 4.85 -3.11
CA THR A 8 -3.17 3.78 -2.28
C THR A 8 -1.75 3.39 -2.72
N GLN A 9 -1.47 3.34 -4.03
CA GLN A 9 -0.09 3.17 -4.54
C GLN A 9 0.83 4.31 -4.10
N LYS A 10 0.39 5.56 -4.22
CA LYS A 10 1.19 6.71 -3.78
C LYS A 10 1.47 6.67 -2.28
N MET A 11 0.49 6.26 -1.48
CA MET A 11 0.66 6.07 -0.03
C MET A 11 1.68 4.97 0.27
N LEU A 12 1.62 3.86 -0.45
CA LEU A 12 2.60 2.77 -0.34
C LEU A 12 4.02 3.24 -0.68
N GLU A 13 4.20 4.01 -1.75
CA GLU A 13 5.50 4.60 -2.12
C GLU A 13 6.03 5.54 -1.04
N GLN A 14 5.16 6.40 -0.50
CA GLN A 14 5.53 7.29 0.62
C GLN A 14 5.94 6.51 1.87
N GLN A 15 5.22 5.43 2.21
CA GLN A 15 5.59 4.57 3.33
C GLN A 15 6.91 3.83 3.11
N GLN A 16 7.20 3.40 1.87
CA GLN A 16 8.51 2.81 1.54
C GLN A 16 9.65 3.84 1.68
N GLN A 17 9.43 5.10 1.29
CA GLN A 17 10.40 6.17 1.52
C GLN A 17 10.61 6.43 3.02
N GLN A 18 9.54 6.44 3.81
CA GLN A 18 9.62 6.56 5.26
C GLN A 18 10.36 5.38 5.90
N LEU A 19 10.17 4.15 5.39
CA LEU A 19 10.90 2.97 5.84
C LEU A 19 12.40 3.14 5.58
N ALA A 20 12.79 3.57 4.38
CA ALA A 20 14.20 3.81 4.03
C ALA A 20 14.82 4.93 4.88
N ALA A 21 14.07 6.00 5.13
CA ALA A 21 14.49 7.10 6.01
C ALA A 21 14.65 6.62 7.47
N ALA A 22 13.72 5.82 7.99
CA ALA A 22 13.80 5.24 9.32
C ALA A 22 15.00 4.28 9.43
N GLN A 23 15.24 3.44 8.43
CA GLN A 23 16.40 2.54 8.40
C GLN A 23 17.73 3.27 8.37
N SER A 24 17.78 4.43 7.71
CA SER A 24 18.96 5.31 7.61
C SER A 24 19.07 6.31 8.76
N SER A 25 18.11 6.32 9.69
CA SER A 25 18.10 7.22 10.83
C SER A 25 19.27 6.93 11.77
N LYS A 26 19.82 7.98 12.37
CA LYS A 26 20.84 7.91 13.43
C LYS A 26 20.25 7.64 14.82
N ALA A 27 18.95 7.34 14.90
CA ALA A 27 18.27 7.00 16.15
C ALA A 27 18.86 5.71 16.77
N PRO A 28 18.74 5.53 18.11
CA PRO A 28 19.10 4.30 18.77
C PRO A 28 18.43 3.08 18.14
N GLU A 29 19.11 1.94 18.15
CA GLU A 29 18.71 0.76 17.39
C GLU A 29 17.31 0.24 17.78
N GLN A 30 16.94 0.34 19.06
CA GLN A 30 15.61 -0.04 19.57
C GLN A 30 14.50 0.90 19.07
N GLU A 31 14.72 2.22 19.09
CA GLU A 31 13.76 3.18 18.53
C GLU A 31 13.63 3.01 17.02
N LYS A 32 14.75 2.78 16.34
CA LYS A 32 14.77 2.49 14.91
C LYS A 32 13.97 1.24 14.58
N ALA A 33 14.21 0.14 15.30
CA ALA A 33 13.51 -1.12 15.09
C ALA A 33 12.01 -0.97 15.32
N ALA A 34 11.60 -0.27 16.39
CA ALA A 34 10.19 0.01 16.66
C ALA A 34 9.54 0.83 15.53
N GLN A 35 10.23 1.86 15.04
CA GLN A 35 9.74 2.73 13.96
C GLN A 35 9.66 1.99 12.62
N VAL A 36 10.69 1.21 12.28
CA VAL A 36 10.72 0.34 11.09
C VAL A 36 9.58 -0.68 11.14
N MET A 37 9.35 -1.33 12.29
CA MET A 37 8.29 -2.31 12.46
C MET A 37 6.91 -1.68 12.31
N ALA A 38 6.68 -0.50 12.90
CA ALA A 38 5.44 0.24 12.74
C ALA A 38 5.16 0.57 11.27
N ILE A 39 6.16 1.08 10.55
CA ILE A 39 6.04 1.40 9.12
C ILE A 39 5.78 0.13 8.30
N GLN A 40 6.47 -0.99 8.58
CA GLN A 40 6.22 -2.26 7.89
C GLN A 40 4.79 -2.78 8.09
N GLN A 41 4.19 -2.59 9.28
CA GLN A 41 2.79 -2.93 9.49
C GLN A 41 1.84 -2.05 8.70
N GLN A 42 2.13 -0.75 8.61
CA GLN A 42 1.35 0.16 7.76
C GLN A 42 1.46 -0.22 6.27
N ILE A 43 2.66 -0.60 5.81
CA ILE A 43 2.90 -1.10 4.45
C ILE A 43 2.07 -2.35 4.19
N SER A 44 2.10 -3.33 5.10
CA SER A 44 1.35 -4.57 4.95
C SER A 44 -0.16 -4.34 4.86
N GLY A 45 -0.71 -3.46 5.70
CA GLY A 45 -2.11 -3.05 5.61
C GLY A 45 -2.45 -2.35 4.29
N THR A 46 -1.57 -1.46 3.83
CA THR A 46 -1.73 -0.73 2.56
C THR A 46 -1.67 -1.66 1.36
N MET A 47 -0.77 -2.64 1.37
CA MET A 47 -0.66 -3.69 0.34
C MET A 47 -1.92 -4.56 0.29
N ALA A 48 -2.46 -4.96 1.44
CA ALA A 48 -3.71 -5.71 1.50
C ALA A 48 -4.88 -4.90 0.92
N GLN A 49 -4.97 -3.62 1.27
CA GLN A 49 -5.97 -2.71 0.71
C GLN A 49 -5.80 -2.55 -0.80
N LEU A 50 -4.56 -2.38 -1.28
CA LEU A 50 -4.26 -2.26 -2.71
C LEU A 50 -4.70 -3.51 -3.48
N GLY A 51 -4.38 -4.70 -2.97
CA GLY A 51 -4.78 -5.98 -3.56
C GLY A 51 -6.30 -6.15 -3.60
N ALA A 52 -7.00 -5.81 -2.52
CA ALA A 52 -8.46 -5.81 -2.49
C ALA A 52 -9.06 -4.86 -3.54
N GLN A 53 -8.52 -3.64 -3.65
CA GLN A 53 -8.99 -2.68 -4.65
C GLN A 53 -8.71 -3.18 -6.08
N GLN A 54 -7.53 -3.74 -6.35
CA GLN A 54 -7.21 -4.31 -7.67
C GLN A 54 -8.14 -5.48 -8.01
N ALA A 55 -8.46 -6.34 -7.04
CA ALA A 55 -9.39 -7.43 -7.22
C ALA A 55 -10.81 -6.92 -7.55
N SER A 56 -11.32 -5.94 -6.80
CA SER A 56 -12.63 -5.34 -7.08
C SER A 56 -12.67 -4.65 -8.45
N LEU A 57 -11.57 -4.01 -8.89
CA LEU A 57 -11.49 -3.46 -10.24
C LEU A 57 -11.59 -4.56 -11.31
N MET A 58 -10.91 -5.68 -11.10
CA MET A 58 -10.94 -6.81 -12.03
C MET A 58 -12.33 -7.44 -12.12
N GLU A 59 -13.02 -7.59 -10.99
CA GLU A 59 -14.42 -8.06 -10.94
C GLU A 59 -15.36 -7.11 -11.68
N LEU A 60 -15.22 -5.80 -11.48
CA LEU A 60 -15.99 -4.79 -12.23
C LEU A 60 -15.72 -4.86 -13.73
N MET A 61 -14.46 -5.03 -14.13
CA MET A 61 -14.11 -5.18 -15.54
C MET A 61 -14.77 -6.42 -16.13
N LYS A 62 -14.70 -7.59 -15.46
CA LYS A 62 -15.35 -8.84 -15.90
C LYS A 62 -16.88 -8.72 -16.01
N GLY A 63 -17.52 -8.05 -15.05
CA GLY A 63 -18.97 -7.80 -15.08
C GLY A 63 -19.41 -6.87 -16.21
N SER A 64 -18.56 -5.90 -16.58
CA SER A 64 -18.86 -4.92 -17.64
C SER A 64 -18.70 -5.49 -19.05
N VAL A 65 -17.88 -6.53 -19.26
CA VAL A 65 -17.72 -7.16 -20.59
C VAL A 65 -18.86 -8.12 -20.97
N ASN A 66 -19.68 -8.54 -20.00
CA ASN A 66 -20.75 -9.53 -20.22
C ASN A 66 -22.17 -8.94 -20.35
N THR A 67 -22.33 -7.62 -20.39
CA THR A 67 -23.65 -6.96 -20.54
C THR A 67 -23.85 -6.27 -21.88
N THR A 68 -23.20 -6.74 -22.95
CA THR A 68 -23.63 -6.47 -24.33
C THR A 68 -24.37 -7.70 -24.84
N ALA A 69 -25.63 -7.85 -24.43
CA ALA A 69 -26.58 -8.82 -24.97
C ALA A 69 -27.93 -8.12 -25.16
#